data_AF-F4P0H5-F1
#
_entry.id   AF-F4P0H5-F1
#
_cell.length_a   1.000
_cell.length_b   1.000
_cell.length_c   1.000
_cell.angle_alpha   90.00
_cell.angle_beta   90.00
_cell.angle_gamma   90.00
#
_symmetry.space_group_name_H-M   'P 1'
#
loop_
_entity.id
_entity.type
_entity.pdbx_description
1 polymer ?
#
loop_
_entity_poly.entity_id
_entity_poly.type
_entity_poly.pdbx_seq_one_letter_code
_entity_poly.pdbx_strand_id
1 'polypeptide(L)'
;MTYTMMAATVLRQLIKRPVSTGVLDIGISGEWVEPQAIDSLSKVNVDLLGPFIHTLEELETLGYPLGPFDQPDSKPVIEAKDESAISHEKHQTIDKTVATDNLVVDAEPLLKSNSACKLVKYDCDRCGNPFVLKYPLEEYDKTACMYHYGRWRMVFVDAKKERLISCCSTPVGTPGCTMGPHVFKEESNAQLNERIPFIELPSNTLNALPVVALDCEMSYTTGGMELTRVTVVDWNGNRVFDELCIPCNPILDLNTRWSGITSLDSAKYNLKDIQQQLGKLISTSTIIIGHGLENDLRALRIKHTQVIDTVKVFPHPNGLPYRQALRTLASKILGRFVQTGENGHDSMEDAMTCIDLLKTKLK
;
A
#
# COMPACT_ATOMS: atom_id res chain seq x y z
N MET A 1 -15.32 53.92 -24.11
CA MET A 1 -14.40 54.29 -23.02
C MET A 1 -13.39 55.26 -23.58
N THR A 2 -13.09 56.37 -22.87
CA THR A 2 -11.95 57.21 -23.26
C THR A 2 -10.65 56.45 -22.96
N TYR A 3 -9.57 56.80 -23.66
CA TYR A 3 -8.26 56.18 -23.45
C TYR A 3 -7.81 56.24 -21.98
N THR A 4 -8.14 57.34 -21.30
CA THR A 4 -7.93 57.53 -19.85
C THR A 4 -8.65 56.50 -18.98
N MET A 5 -9.85 56.06 -19.37
CA MET A 5 -10.59 55.02 -18.66
C MET A 5 -10.01 53.62 -18.91
N MET A 6 -9.53 53.33 -20.12
CA MET A 6 -8.85 52.07 -20.42
C MET A 6 -7.52 51.97 -19.66
N ALA A 7 -6.74 53.05 -19.64
CA ALA A 7 -5.47 53.11 -18.91
C ALA A 7 -5.65 52.92 -17.40
N ALA A 8 -6.64 53.58 -16.79
CA ALA A 8 -6.96 53.37 -15.37
C ALA A 8 -7.42 51.95 -15.05
N THR A 9 -8.10 51.30 -16.00
CA THR A 9 -8.58 49.91 -15.87
C THR A 9 -7.40 48.93 -15.88
N VAL A 10 -6.48 49.06 -16.83
CA VAL A 10 -5.28 48.21 -16.92
C VAL A 10 -4.37 48.41 -15.71
N LEU A 11 -4.18 49.66 -15.26
CA LEU A 11 -3.34 49.97 -14.10
C LEU A 11 -3.87 49.33 -12.81
N ARG A 12 -5.19 49.33 -12.61
CA ARG A 12 -5.81 48.62 -11.46
C ARG A 12 -5.66 47.11 -11.55
N GLN A 13 -5.65 46.54 -12.76
CA GLN A 13 -5.48 45.11 -12.96
C GLN A 13 -4.02 44.66 -12.76
N LEU A 14 -3.06 45.52 -13.08
CA LEU A 14 -1.63 45.32 -12.81
C LEU A 14 -1.31 45.35 -11.31
N ILE A 15 -1.84 46.33 -10.56
CA ILE A 15 -1.61 46.46 -9.10
C ILE A 15 -2.14 45.24 -8.32
N LYS A 16 -3.10 44.50 -8.88
CA LYS A 16 -3.73 43.34 -8.25
C LYS A 16 -3.17 41.99 -8.66
N ARG A 17 -2.21 41.92 -9.59
CA ARG A 17 -1.77 40.65 -10.16
C ARG A 17 -0.69 39.99 -9.28
N PRO A 18 -0.90 38.75 -8.78
CA PRO A 18 0.16 37.98 -8.16
C PRO A 18 1.16 37.47 -9.19
N VAL A 19 2.34 37.07 -8.72
CA VAL A 19 3.45 36.51 -9.50
C VAL A 19 2.98 35.39 -10.43
N SER A 20 3.64 35.24 -11.58
CA SER A 20 3.35 34.26 -12.66
C SER A 20 2.76 32.94 -12.16
N THR A 21 1.60 32.54 -12.69
CA THR A 21 0.83 31.38 -12.20
C THR A 21 1.20 30.05 -12.87
N GLY A 22 2.16 30.04 -13.80
CA GLY A 22 2.65 28.83 -14.43
C GLY A 22 3.35 29.06 -15.76
N VAL A 23 3.84 27.98 -16.37
CA VAL A 23 4.64 28.00 -17.63
C VAL A 23 3.87 28.51 -18.87
N LEU A 24 2.54 28.55 -18.79
CA LEU A 24 1.66 29.07 -19.85
C LEU A 24 1.18 30.51 -19.57
N ASP A 25 1.70 31.17 -18.53
CA ASP A 25 1.28 32.53 -18.18
C ASP A 25 1.88 33.59 -19.14
N ILE A 26 1.05 34.02 -20.10
CA ILE A 26 1.35 35.09 -21.07
C ILE A 26 1.06 36.49 -20.54
N GLY A 27 0.70 36.61 -19.28
CA GLY A 27 0.41 37.86 -18.64
C GLY A 27 -0.72 38.73 -19.20
N ILE A 28 -1.03 39.78 -18.46
CA ILE A 28 -2.20 40.63 -18.72
C ILE A 28 -2.06 41.45 -20.01
N SER A 29 -0.83 41.60 -20.51
CA SER A 29 -0.49 42.25 -21.77
C SER A 29 -0.30 41.27 -22.93
N GLY A 30 -0.37 39.95 -22.70
CA GLY A 30 -0.06 38.94 -23.72
C GLY A 30 1.43 38.69 -23.94
N GLU A 31 2.30 39.25 -23.11
CA GLU A 31 3.74 38.97 -23.07
C GLU A 31 4.07 37.84 -22.10
N TRP A 32 4.80 36.83 -22.59
CA TRP A 32 5.25 35.71 -21.77
C TRP A 32 6.05 36.20 -20.54
N VAL A 33 5.56 35.84 -19.35
CA VAL A 33 6.21 36.18 -18.08
C VAL A 33 6.93 34.94 -17.58
N GLU A 34 8.26 35.02 -17.49
CA GLU A 34 9.07 33.94 -16.95
C GLU A 34 8.56 33.57 -15.55
N PRO A 35 8.22 32.29 -15.30
CA PRO A 35 7.85 31.85 -13.97
C PRO A 35 8.98 32.23 -13.02
N GLN A 36 8.71 33.06 -12.01
CA GLN A 36 9.70 33.22 -10.95
C GLN A 36 9.98 31.82 -10.41
N ALA A 37 11.27 31.50 -10.23
CA ALA A 37 11.64 30.36 -9.41
C ALA A 37 10.79 30.45 -8.13
N ILE A 38 10.06 29.38 -7.81
CA ILE A 38 9.28 29.29 -6.58
C ILE A 38 10.30 29.25 -5.44
N ASP A 39 10.87 30.40 -5.12
CA ASP A 39 11.81 30.53 -4.04
C ASP A 39 11.03 31.01 -2.82
N SER A 40 11.03 30.17 -1.79
CA SER A 40 10.53 30.39 -0.43
C SER A 40 9.04 30.18 -0.06
N LEU A 41 8.28 29.38 -0.82
CA LEU A 41 7.21 28.53 -0.21
C LEU A 41 7.72 27.09 0.07
N SER A 42 8.98 26.84 -0.26
CA SER A 42 9.64 25.53 -0.40
C SER A 42 10.23 24.94 0.88
N LYS A 43 10.02 25.57 2.04
CA LYS A 43 10.38 24.98 3.34
C LYS A 43 9.11 24.72 4.12
N VAL A 44 8.80 23.44 4.32
CA VAL A 44 7.74 23.04 5.23
C VAL A 44 8.07 23.59 6.61
N ASN A 45 7.14 24.33 7.22
CA ASN A 45 7.28 24.70 8.62
C ASN A 45 6.83 23.49 9.45
N VAL A 46 7.80 22.65 9.83
CA VAL A 46 7.59 21.40 10.56
C VAL A 46 6.84 21.65 11.88
N ASP A 47 7.02 22.81 12.51
CA ASP A 47 6.37 23.16 13.78
C ASP A 47 4.85 23.21 13.64
N LEU A 48 4.32 23.56 12.45
CA LEU A 48 2.88 23.56 12.18
C LEU A 48 2.30 22.15 12.06
N LEU A 49 3.14 21.15 11.82
CA LEU A 49 2.73 19.75 11.70
C LEU A 49 2.65 19.04 13.05
N GLY A 50 3.34 19.56 14.08
CA GLY A 50 3.41 18.98 15.43
C GLY A 50 2.06 18.52 16.00
N PRO A 51 0.99 19.32 15.92
CA PRO A 51 -0.34 18.92 16.43
C PRO A 51 -1.00 17.74 15.70
N PHE A 52 -0.49 17.35 14.53
CA PHE A 52 -1.01 16.25 13.72
C PHE A 52 -0.15 14.99 13.79
N ILE A 53 1.03 15.06 14.41
CA ILE A 53 1.88 13.89 14.65
C ILE A 53 1.20 13.03 15.72
N HIS A 54 0.96 11.76 15.39
CA HIS A 54 0.25 10.85 16.29
C HIS A 54 1.08 10.48 17.50
N THR A 55 0.42 10.40 18.65
CA THR A 55 1.02 9.87 19.87
C THR A 55 1.24 8.36 19.77
N LEU A 56 2.09 7.80 20.64
CA LEU A 56 2.33 6.34 20.67
C LEU A 56 1.05 5.54 20.92
N GLU A 57 0.19 5.99 21.83
CA GLU A 57 -1.10 5.34 22.14
C GLU A 57 -2.04 5.33 20.91
N GLU A 58 -2.05 6.42 20.13
CA GLU A 58 -2.85 6.50 18.91
C GLU A 58 -2.32 5.56 17.83
N LEU A 59 -1.00 5.48 17.68
CA LEU A 59 -0.34 4.55 16.76
C LEU A 59 -0.58 3.08 17.16
N GLU A 60 -0.53 2.76 18.46
CA GLU A 60 -0.90 1.44 18.99
C GLU A 60 -2.36 1.09 18.68
N THR A 61 -3.27 2.03 18.90
CA THR A 61 -4.71 1.86 18.58
C THR A 61 -4.95 1.62 17.09
N LEU A 62 -4.13 2.23 16.22
CA LEU A 62 -4.17 2.01 14.77
C LEU A 62 -3.46 0.72 14.33
N GLY A 63 -2.73 0.07 15.23
CA GLY A 63 -2.05 -1.21 15.01
C GLY A 63 -0.61 -1.08 14.48
N TYR A 64 0.04 0.07 14.63
CA TYR A 64 1.39 0.28 14.13
C TYR A 64 2.42 -0.67 14.76
N PRO A 65 3.47 -1.07 14.02
CA PRO A 65 4.49 -1.98 14.52
C PRO A 65 5.51 -1.27 15.41
N LEU A 66 5.15 -0.86 16.63
CA LEU A 66 6.02 -0.09 17.52
C LEU A 66 6.94 -0.96 18.41
N GLY A 67 6.55 -2.20 18.69
CA GLY A 67 7.28 -3.12 19.56
C GLY A 67 7.32 -2.69 21.05
N PRO A 68 7.93 -3.49 21.95
CA PRO A 68 8.49 -4.82 21.68
C PRO A 68 7.41 -5.82 21.26
N PHE A 69 7.78 -6.77 20.40
CA PHE A 69 6.86 -7.82 19.98
C PHE A 69 7.15 -9.07 20.82
N ASP A 70 6.36 -9.26 21.86
CA ASP A 70 6.41 -10.48 22.65
C ASP A 70 6.00 -11.69 21.79
N GLN A 71 6.43 -12.88 22.20
CA GLN A 71 6.17 -14.13 21.48
C GLN A 71 4.65 -14.29 21.21
N PRO A 72 4.23 -14.62 19.97
CA PRO A 72 2.82 -14.76 19.65
C PRO A 72 2.18 -15.94 20.41
N ASP A 73 0.90 -15.82 20.75
CA ASP A 73 0.08 -16.99 21.10
C ASP A 73 0.13 -17.96 19.91
N SER A 74 0.61 -19.18 20.16
CA SER A 74 0.74 -20.22 19.14
C SER A 74 -0.62 -20.47 18.47
N LYS A 75 -0.72 -20.32 17.14
CA LYS A 75 -1.91 -20.74 16.37
C LYS A 75 -2.22 -22.20 16.68
N PRO A 76 -3.51 -22.61 16.76
CA PRO A 76 -3.86 -24.00 17.03
C PRO A 76 -3.29 -24.90 15.92
N VAL A 77 -2.26 -25.67 16.28
CA VAL A 77 -1.66 -26.68 15.43
C VAL A 77 -2.56 -27.91 15.50
N ILE A 78 -3.30 -28.19 14.42
CA ILE A 78 -4.01 -29.46 14.29
C ILE A 78 -3.00 -30.47 13.78
N GLU A 79 -2.60 -31.40 14.65
CA GLU A 79 -1.83 -32.58 14.24
C GLU A 79 -2.69 -33.45 13.32
N ALA A 80 -2.16 -33.79 12.14
CA ALA A 80 -2.80 -34.75 11.27
C ALA A 80 -2.84 -36.10 11.98
N LYS A 81 -4.04 -36.54 12.38
CA LYS A 81 -4.28 -37.92 12.81
C LYS A 81 -4.88 -38.69 11.63
N ASP A 82 -4.17 -39.75 11.29
CA ASP A 82 -4.53 -40.92 10.50
C ASP A 82 -4.85 -40.73 9.01
N GLU A 83 -3.83 -41.05 8.21
CA GLU A 83 -3.95 -41.64 6.88
C GLU A 83 -4.72 -42.97 6.97
N SER A 84 -6.02 -42.95 6.68
CA SER A 84 -6.71 -44.15 6.18
C SER A 84 -7.96 -43.77 5.40
N ALA A 85 -7.79 -43.50 4.10
CA ALA A 85 -8.73 -43.86 3.04
C ALA A 85 -8.40 -43.12 1.73
N ILE A 86 -7.31 -43.50 1.04
CA ILE A 86 -7.28 -43.39 -0.42
C ILE A 86 -6.70 -44.69 -0.94
N SER A 87 -7.59 -45.48 -1.56
CA SER A 87 -7.32 -46.75 -2.21
C SER A 87 -6.27 -46.61 -3.31
N HIS A 88 -5.24 -47.43 -3.23
CA HIS A 88 -4.29 -47.72 -4.30
C HIS A 88 -5.00 -48.37 -5.50
N GLU A 89 -4.82 -47.81 -6.69
CA GLU A 89 -4.67 -48.63 -7.90
C GLU A 89 -3.25 -48.48 -8.43
N LYS A 90 -2.60 -49.65 -8.54
CA LYS A 90 -1.20 -49.86 -8.91
C LYS A 90 -1.02 -49.62 -10.42
N HIS A 91 0.09 -48.99 -10.81
CA HIS A 91 0.81 -49.42 -12.01
C HIS A 91 2.32 -49.41 -11.81
N GLN A 92 2.94 -50.40 -12.46
CA GLN A 92 4.21 -51.01 -12.13
C GLN A 92 5.44 -50.21 -12.59
N THR A 93 6.50 -50.41 -11.82
CA THR A 93 7.91 -50.10 -12.02
C THR A 93 8.50 -50.63 -13.33
N ILE A 94 9.33 -49.83 -14.01
CA ILE A 94 10.58 -50.28 -14.66
C ILE A 94 11.67 -49.23 -14.42
N ASP A 95 12.89 -49.74 -14.31
CA ASP A 95 14.07 -49.24 -13.60
C ASP A 95 15.16 -48.73 -14.59
N LYS A 96 16.16 -48.03 -14.03
CA LYS A 96 17.55 -47.80 -14.51
C LYS A 96 17.95 -46.51 -15.27
N THR A 97 18.62 -45.64 -14.50
CA THR A 97 19.96 -45.01 -14.69
C THR A 97 20.37 -44.43 -16.05
N VAL A 98 20.87 -43.18 -16.05
CA VAL A 98 22.26 -42.78 -16.37
C VAL A 98 22.46 -41.29 -16.02
N ALA A 99 23.61 -40.97 -15.43
CA ALA A 99 24.04 -39.65 -14.99
C ALA A 99 24.61 -38.77 -16.11
N THR A 100 24.50 -37.44 -15.97
CA THR A 100 25.52 -36.47 -16.41
C THR A 100 25.44 -35.20 -15.55
N ASP A 101 26.58 -34.82 -14.99
CA ASP A 101 26.86 -33.58 -14.26
C ASP A 101 26.66 -32.30 -15.09
N ASN A 102 26.22 -31.20 -14.46
CA ASN A 102 26.97 -29.94 -14.40
C ASN A 102 26.24 -28.82 -13.61
N LEU A 103 26.89 -28.42 -12.50
CA LEU A 103 27.10 -27.06 -11.98
C LEU A 103 25.92 -26.06 -11.99
N VAL A 104 25.23 -25.95 -10.84
CA VAL A 104 24.52 -24.73 -10.41
C VAL A 104 25.07 -24.31 -9.06
N VAL A 105 25.46 -23.04 -8.98
CA VAL A 105 26.05 -22.37 -7.81
C VAL A 105 24.96 -22.09 -6.78
N ASP A 106 25.26 -22.41 -5.52
CA ASP A 106 24.33 -22.50 -4.40
C ASP A 106 23.63 -21.18 -4.04
N ALA A 107 22.31 -21.18 -4.07
CA ALA A 107 21.47 -20.41 -3.17
C ALA A 107 20.82 -21.42 -2.21
N GLU A 108 21.33 -21.53 -0.97
CA GLU A 108 20.81 -22.47 0.02
C GLU A 108 19.33 -22.15 0.36
N PRO A 109 18.39 -23.08 0.11
CA PRO A 109 17.06 -23.02 0.70
C PRO A 109 17.14 -23.55 2.13
N LEU A 110 16.71 -22.76 3.10
CA LEU A 110 16.51 -23.21 4.49
C LEU A 110 15.31 -24.16 4.57
N LEU A 111 15.49 -25.42 4.15
CA LEU A 111 14.64 -26.54 4.56
C LEU A 111 15.53 -27.68 5.04
N LYS A 112 15.85 -27.66 6.34
CA LYS A 112 16.42 -28.83 7.02
C LYS A 112 15.32 -29.86 7.31
N SER A 113 15.44 -30.97 6.59
CA SER A 113 14.98 -32.35 6.79
C SER A 113 14.06 -32.73 7.97
N ASN A 114 13.04 -33.54 7.63
CA ASN A 114 12.36 -34.58 8.43
C ASN A 114 11.68 -34.14 9.74
N SER A 115 10.63 -33.36 9.61
CA SER A 115 9.51 -33.34 10.55
C SER A 115 8.22 -33.48 9.75
N ALA A 116 7.22 -34.22 10.25
CA ALA A 116 5.92 -34.34 9.58
C ALA A 116 5.46 -32.95 9.13
N CYS A 117 5.28 -32.75 7.82
CA CYS A 117 4.98 -31.45 7.25
C CYS A 117 3.59 -31.04 7.73
N LYS A 118 3.52 -30.30 8.83
CA LYS A 118 2.27 -29.80 9.39
C LYS A 118 1.61 -28.92 8.34
N LEU A 119 0.51 -29.40 7.76
CA LEU A 119 -0.28 -28.63 6.80
C LEU A 119 -0.94 -27.48 7.55
N VAL A 120 -0.34 -26.29 7.47
CA VAL A 120 -0.91 -25.08 8.08
C VAL A 120 -2.12 -24.65 7.24
N LYS A 121 -3.28 -24.58 7.91
CA LYS A 121 -4.51 -24.05 7.32
C LYS A 121 -4.60 -22.56 7.57
N TYR A 122 -5.07 -21.82 6.57
CA TYR A 122 -5.32 -20.38 6.63
C TYR A 122 -6.77 -20.11 6.22
N ASP A 123 -7.36 -19.06 6.77
CA ASP A 123 -8.62 -18.52 6.23
C ASP A 123 -8.30 -17.59 5.06
N CYS A 124 -9.03 -17.74 3.96
CA CYS A 124 -8.78 -16.94 2.78
C CYS A 124 -9.23 -15.49 2.99
N ASP A 125 -8.34 -14.52 2.77
CA ASP A 125 -8.60 -13.08 2.91
C ASP A 125 -9.69 -12.57 1.94
N ARG A 126 -9.98 -13.33 0.88
CA ARG A 126 -10.97 -12.98 -0.15
C ARG A 126 -12.35 -13.57 0.12
N CYS A 127 -12.45 -14.89 0.24
CA CYS A 127 -13.73 -15.59 0.37
C CYS A 127 -14.02 -16.11 1.78
N GLY A 128 -13.07 -16.03 2.71
CA GLY A 128 -13.20 -16.53 4.09
C GLY A 128 -13.11 -18.05 4.24
N ASN A 129 -13.03 -18.82 3.15
CA ASN A 129 -12.94 -20.28 3.25
C ASN A 129 -11.54 -20.72 3.72
N PRO A 130 -11.44 -21.77 4.56
CA PRO A 130 -10.16 -22.32 4.94
C PRO A 130 -9.49 -23.01 3.75
N PHE A 131 -8.19 -22.84 3.61
CA PHE A 131 -7.37 -23.47 2.57
C PHE A 131 -5.99 -23.85 3.11
N VAL A 132 -5.31 -24.72 2.37
CA VAL A 132 -3.90 -25.06 2.64
C VAL A 132 -3.05 -24.36 1.60
N LEU A 133 -2.01 -23.68 2.06
CA LEU A 133 -1.08 -22.98 1.19
C LEU A 133 -0.30 -24.00 0.34
N LYS A 134 -0.30 -23.80 -0.98
CA LYS A 134 0.39 -24.64 -1.96
C LYS A 134 1.25 -23.76 -2.86
N TYR A 135 2.44 -24.26 -3.20
CA TYR A 135 3.31 -23.65 -4.21
C TYR A 135 4.19 -24.73 -4.86
N PRO A 136 4.39 -24.73 -6.19
CA PRO A 136 3.78 -23.83 -7.18
C PRO A 136 2.26 -24.04 -7.31
N LEU A 137 1.55 -23.00 -7.77
CA LEU A 137 0.11 -23.07 -8.03
C LEU A 137 -0.16 -23.80 -9.36
N GLU A 138 -1.06 -24.78 -9.33
CA GLU A 138 -1.61 -25.38 -10.55
C GLU A 138 -2.72 -24.50 -11.16
N GLU A 139 -3.13 -24.80 -12.40
CA GLU A 139 -4.19 -24.03 -13.09
C GLU A 139 -5.50 -23.96 -12.31
N TYR A 140 -5.87 -25.04 -11.62
CA TYR A 140 -7.02 -25.03 -10.73
C TYR A 140 -6.81 -24.06 -9.55
N ASP A 141 -5.65 -24.12 -8.90
CA ASP A 141 -5.33 -23.31 -7.72
C ASP A 141 -5.39 -21.81 -8.04
N LYS A 142 -5.01 -21.41 -9.26
CA LYS A 142 -5.07 -20.01 -9.75
C LYS A 142 -6.48 -19.45 -9.86
N THR A 143 -7.52 -20.30 -9.85
CA THR A 143 -8.92 -19.89 -10.03
C THR A 143 -9.88 -20.45 -8.97
N ALA A 144 -9.36 -21.19 -7.97
CA ALA A 144 -10.15 -21.90 -6.97
C ALA A 144 -10.96 -20.98 -6.03
N CYS A 145 -10.48 -19.76 -5.78
CA CYS A 145 -11.18 -18.81 -4.92
C CYS A 145 -12.19 -17.99 -5.72
N MET A 146 -13.48 -18.15 -5.39
CA MET A 146 -14.57 -17.33 -5.92
C MET A 146 -14.99 -16.28 -4.90
N TYR A 147 -14.84 -15.00 -5.23
CA TYR A 147 -15.05 -13.89 -4.29
C TYR A 147 -15.61 -12.64 -4.97
N HIS A 148 -16.12 -11.72 -4.15
CA HIS A 148 -16.50 -10.38 -4.56
C HIS A 148 -15.46 -9.38 -4.07
N TYR A 149 -14.78 -8.68 -4.97
CA TYR A 149 -13.83 -7.63 -4.58
C TYR A 149 -14.52 -6.33 -4.13
N GLY A 150 -15.78 -6.13 -4.53
CA GLY A 150 -16.54 -4.93 -4.21
C GLY A 150 -17.17 -5.01 -2.82
N ARG A 151 -17.32 -3.84 -2.17
CA ARG A 151 -18.10 -3.72 -0.93
C ARG A 151 -19.59 -3.62 -1.23
N TRP A 152 -20.43 -4.01 -0.27
CA TRP A 152 -21.87 -3.80 -0.39
C TRP A 152 -22.22 -2.31 -0.30
N ARG A 153 -23.24 -1.89 -1.05
CA ARG A 153 -23.84 -0.56 -1.02
C ARG A 153 -25.36 -0.70 -0.87
N MET A 154 -25.95 0.23 -0.13
CA MET A 154 -27.40 0.33 -0.07
C MET A 154 -27.89 1.12 -1.28
N VAL A 155 -28.78 0.53 -2.06
CA VAL A 155 -29.42 1.16 -3.21
C VAL A 155 -30.93 1.14 -3.04
N PHE A 156 -31.60 2.08 -3.70
CA PHE A 156 -33.05 2.11 -3.79
C PHE A 156 -33.45 1.63 -5.18
N VAL A 157 -34.09 0.46 -5.24
CA VAL A 157 -34.64 -0.12 -6.47
C VAL A 157 -36.14 -0.29 -6.24
N ASP A 158 -36.99 0.25 -7.11
CA ASP A 158 -38.45 0.17 -7.00
C ASP A 158 -39.01 0.54 -5.61
N ALA A 159 -38.51 1.65 -5.06
CA ALA A 159 -38.85 2.15 -3.71
C ALA A 159 -38.49 1.19 -2.55
N LYS A 160 -37.72 0.13 -2.80
CA LYS A 160 -37.19 -0.79 -1.79
C LYS A 160 -35.69 -0.58 -1.59
N LYS A 161 -35.25 -0.73 -0.34
CA LYS A 161 -33.83 -0.72 0.02
C LYS A 161 -33.25 -2.10 -0.23
N GLU A 162 -32.30 -2.19 -1.14
CA GLU A 162 -31.55 -3.42 -1.40
C GLU A 162 -30.07 -3.23 -1.08
N ARG A 163 -29.42 -4.31 -0.62
CA ARG A 163 -27.97 -4.34 -0.39
C ARG A 163 -27.33 -5.08 -1.56
N LEU A 164 -26.68 -4.33 -2.44
CA LEU A 164 -26.01 -4.87 -3.62
C LEU A 164 -24.50 -4.74 -3.49
N ILE A 165 -23.77 -5.68 -4.08
CA ILE A 165 -22.31 -5.69 -4.08
C ILE A 165 -21.79 -4.82 -5.23
N SER A 166 -20.87 -3.89 -4.94
CA SER A 166 -20.44 -2.88 -5.92
C SER A 166 -19.70 -3.41 -7.16
N CYS A 167 -19.12 -4.62 -7.12
CA CYS A 167 -18.40 -5.18 -8.26
C CYS A 167 -19.29 -5.70 -9.38
N CYS A 168 -20.47 -6.23 -9.07
CA CYS A 168 -21.37 -6.88 -10.04
C CYS A 168 -22.85 -6.51 -9.86
N SER A 169 -23.17 -5.68 -8.86
CA SER A 169 -24.52 -5.27 -8.49
C SER A 169 -25.46 -6.43 -8.16
N THR A 170 -24.95 -7.58 -7.74
CA THR A 170 -25.77 -8.68 -7.22
C THR A 170 -26.10 -8.49 -5.73
N PRO A 171 -27.16 -9.12 -5.21
CA PRO A 171 -27.47 -9.09 -3.77
C PRO A 171 -26.35 -9.68 -2.90
N VAL A 172 -26.20 -9.15 -1.69
CA VAL A 172 -25.28 -9.71 -0.68
C VAL A 172 -25.66 -11.16 -0.36
N GLY A 173 -24.66 -12.05 -0.30
CA GLY A 173 -24.84 -13.49 -0.07
C GLY A 173 -24.82 -14.35 -1.34
N THR A 174 -24.78 -13.73 -2.52
CA THR A 174 -24.56 -14.44 -3.79
C THR A 174 -23.09 -14.90 -3.95
N PRO A 175 -22.82 -15.99 -4.69
CA PRO A 175 -21.46 -16.42 -5.01
C PRO A 175 -20.64 -15.31 -5.67
N GLY A 176 -19.32 -15.33 -5.45
CA GLY A 176 -18.38 -14.33 -5.95
C GLY A 176 -18.42 -14.15 -7.47
N CYS A 177 -18.23 -12.92 -7.95
CA CYS A 177 -18.16 -12.61 -9.38
C CYS A 177 -16.73 -12.56 -9.94
N THR A 178 -15.72 -12.92 -9.15
CA THR A 178 -14.31 -12.93 -9.54
C THR A 178 -13.68 -14.22 -9.07
N MET A 179 -12.79 -14.77 -9.91
CA MET A 179 -12.01 -15.97 -9.62
C MET A 179 -10.54 -15.60 -9.48
N GLY A 180 -9.83 -16.27 -8.59
CA GLY A 180 -8.41 -16.10 -8.37
C GLY A 180 -7.87 -17.17 -7.42
N PRO A 181 -6.60 -17.09 -7.01
CA PRO A 181 -6.06 -17.97 -6.00
C PRO A 181 -6.60 -17.62 -4.61
N HIS A 182 -6.63 -18.63 -3.74
CA HIS A 182 -6.78 -18.39 -2.31
C HIS A 182 -5.50 -17.71 -1.79
N VAL A 183 -5.70 -16.64 -1.02
CA VAL A 183 -4.62 -15.84 -0.44
C VAL A 183 -4.91 -15.56 1.03
N PHE A 184 -3.88 -15.19 1.79
CA PHE A 184 -4.01 -14.82 3.19
C PHE A 184 -3.18 -13.57 3.50
N LYS A 185 -3.55 -12.87 4.58
CA LYS A 185 -2.80 -11.75 5.14
C LYS A 185 -2.52 -12.05 6.60
N GLU A 186 -1.30 -11.76 7.04
CA GLU A 186 -0.94 -11.83 8.46
C GLU A 186 -1.00 -10.41 9.04
N GLU A 187 -1.81 -10.23 10.08
CA GLU A 187 -2.03 -8.93 10.72
C GLU A 187 -1.33 -8.81 12.09
N SER A 188 -0.89 -9.95 12.65
CA SER A 188 -0.15 -9.95 13.92
C SER A 188 1.27 -9.43 13.72
N ASN A 189 1.57 -8.24 14.25
CA ASN A 189 2.92 -7.67 14.22
C ASN A 189 3.96 -8.62 14.85
N ALA A 190 3.60 -9.41 15.87
CA ALA A 190 4.48 -10.40 16.47
C ALA A 190 4.84 -11.53 15.50
N GLN A 191 3.86 -12.10 14.81
CA GLN A 191 4.09 -13.16 13.82
C GLN A 191 4.84 -12.64 12.58
N LEU A 192 4.56 -11.40 12.18
CA LEU A 192 5.32 -10.74 11.11
C LEU A 192 6.79 -10.55 11.51
N ASN A 193 7.05 -10.08 12.73
CA ASN A 193 8.40 -9.86 13.26
C ASN A 193 9.19 -11.16 13.40
N GLU A 194 8.53 -12.25 13.78
CA GLU A 194 9.17 -13.58 13.89
C GLU A 194 9.68 -14.07 12.52
N ARG A 195 8.92 -13.82 11.45
CA ARG A 195 9.32 -14.21 10.08
C ARG A 195 10.40 -13.30 9.51
N ILE A 196 10.15 -11.99 9.53
CA ILE A 196 11.08 -10.96 9.07
C ILE A 196 11.05 -9.84 10.09
N PRO A 197 12.12 -9.65 10.88
CA PRO A 197 12.15 -8.65 11.93
C PRO A 197 11.91 -7.23 11.41
N PHE A 198 11.19 -6.44 12.21
CA PHE A 198 11.07 -5.00 11.95
C PHE A 198 12.38 -4.29 12.32
N ILE A 199 12.80 -3.37 11.46
CA ILE A 199 13.97 -2.52 11.69
C ILE A 199 13.55 -1.10 12.04
N GLU A 200 14.47 -0.34 12.63
CA GLU A 200 14.40 1.11 12.67
C GLU A 200 15.31 1.67 11.59
N LEU A 201 14.88 2.74 10.92
CA LEU A 201 15.74 3.49 10.02
C LEU A 201 16.83 4.24 10.81
N PRO A 202 17.93 4.69 10.17
CA PRO A 202 18.99 5.38 10.87
C PRO A 202 18.51 6.68 11.54
N SER A 203 19.01 6.99 12.74
CA SER A 203 18.69 8.28 13.40
C SER A 203 19.43 9.46 12.78
N ASN A 204 20.66 9.24 12.31
CA ASN A 204 21.55 10.27 11.78
C ASN A 204 21.77 10.09 10.27
N THR A 205 20.81 10.56 9.48
CA THR A 205 20.92 10.60 8.01
C THR A 205 21.23 12.02 7.57
N LEU A 206 22.40 12.22 6.97
CA LEU A 206 22.96 13.56 6.65
C LEU A 206 22.00 14.44 5.84
N ASN A 207 21.26 13.84 4.90
CA ASN A 207 20.34 14.52 4.00
C ASN A 207 18.90 13.99 4.16
N ALA A 208 18.51 13.60 5.37
CA ALA A 208 17.13 13.18 5.62
C ALA A 208 16.15 14.32 5.29
N LEU A 209 15.09 13.96 4.59
CA LEU A 209 13.97 14.86 4.34
C LEU A 209 13.22 15.08 5.66
N PRO A 210 12.80 16.32 5.97
CA PRO A 210 12.07 16.59 7.21
C PRO A 210 10.68 15.98 7.21
N VAL A 211 10.03 15.95 6.04
CA VAL A 211 8.66 15.47 5.85
C VAL A 211 8.57 14.78 4.49
N VAL A 212 7.96 13.60 4.47
CA VAL A 212 7.67 12.84 3.26
C VAL A 212 6.25 12.30 3.32
N ALA A 213 5.65 12.06 2.15
CA ALA A 213 4.51 11.15 2.05
C ALA A 213 4.96 9.82 1.45
N LEU A 214 4.36 8.74 1.92
CA LEU A 214 4.71 7.39 1.54
C LEU A 214 3.44 6.61 1.22
N ASP A 215 3.51 5.80 0.16
CA ASP A 215 2.48 4.83 -0.20
C ASP A 215 3.14 3.60 -0.82
N CYS A 216 2.65 2.42 -0.47
CA CYS A 216 3.13 1.14 -0.96
C CYS A 216 2.04 0.36 -1.70
N GLU A 217 2.46 -0.33 -2.76
CA GLU A 217 1.66 -1.36 -3.39
C GLU A 217 2.12 -2.74 -2.94
N MET A 218 1.18 -3.60 -2.54
CA MET A 218 1.44 -4.93 -2.01
C MET A 218 0.81 -6.03 -2.86
N SER A 219 1.48 -7.18 -2.87
CA SER A 219 1.02 -8.40 -3.54
C SER A 219 0.92 -9.56 -2.56
N TYR A 220 0.08 -10.54 -2.87
CA TYR A 220 -0.06 -11.76 -2.07
C TYR A 220 1.01 -12.78 -2.47
N THR A 221 1.72 -13.30 -1.47
CA THR A 221 2.79 -14.29 -1.62
C THR A 221 2.54 -15.48 -0.71
N THR A 222 3.38 -16.52 -0.79
CA THR A 222 3.37 -17.62 0.18
C THR A 222 3.72 -17.16 1.61
N GLY A 223 4.28 -15.97 1.78
CA GLY A 223 4.56 -15.34 3.08
C GLY A 223 3.43 -14.46 3.63
N GLY A 224 2.35 -14.28 2.88
CA GLY A 224 1.28 -13.30 3.14
C GLY A 224 1.37 -12.09 2.21
N MET A 225 0.83 -10.94 2.62
CA MET A 225 1.01 -9.68 1.88
C MET A 225 2.44 -9.15 2.05
N GLU A 226 3.13 -8.93 0.93
CA GLU A 226 4.50 -8.39 0.88
C GLU A 226 4.59 -7.17 -0.04
N LEU A 227 5.60 -6.34 0.20
CA LEU A 227 5.89 -5.14 -0.57
C LEU A 227 6.23 -5.48 -2.03
N THR A 228 5.62 -4.75 -2.97
CA THR A 228 5.92 -4.86 -4.40
C THR A 228 6.23 -3.54 -5.09
N ARG A 229 5.80 -2.41 -4.53
CA ARG A 229 6.25 -1.07 -4.94
C ARG A 229 6.22 -0.16 -3.73
N VAL A 230 7.15 0.79 -3.67
CA VAL A 230 7.10 1.89 -2.70
C VAL A 230 7.33 3.20 -3.43
N THR A 231 6.49 4.18 -3.13
CA THR A 231 6.62 5.54 -3.62
C THR A 231 6.77 6.50 -2.44
N VAL A 232 7.76 7.38 -2.54
CA VAL A 232 8.01 8.45 -1.57
C VAL A 232 8.00 9.79 -2.30
N VAL A 233 7.25 10.73 -1.76
CA VAL A 233 7.06 12.06 -2.28
C VAL A 233 7.48 13.08 -1.22
N ASP A 234 8.20 14.13 -1.60
CA ASP A 234 8.53 15.22 -0.68
C ASP A 234 7.30 16.11 -0.39
N TRP A 235 7.42 17.02 0.58
CA TRP A 235 6.33 17.96 0.91
C TRP A 235 5.81 18.82 -0.27
N ASN A 236 6.67 19.06 -1.25
CA ASN A 236 6.36 19.87 -2.43
C ASN A 236 5.62 19.07 -3.51
N GLY A 237 5.50 17.74 -3.35
CA GLY A 237 4.88 16.86 -4.33
C GLY A 237 5.87 16.26 -5.33
N ASN A 238 7.18 16.43 -5.13
CA ASN A 238 8.19 15.82 -6.00
C ASN A 238 8.42 14.36 -5.59
N ARG A 239 8.45 13.48 -6.58
CA ARG A 239 8.79 12.07 -6.38
C ARG A 239 10.28 11.93 -6.09
N VAL A 240 10.61 11.50 -4.88
CA VAL A 240 12.00 11.32 -4.41
C VAL A 240 12.46 9.86 -4.45
N PHE A 241 11.51 8.92 -4.40
CA PHE A 241 11.78 7.49 -4.52
C PHE A 241 10.55 6.81 -5.11
N ASP A 242 10.72 5.89 -6.05
CA ASP A 242 9.64 5.13 -6.69
C ASP A 242 10.24 3.89 -7.34
N GLU A 243 10.15 2.76 -6.66
CA GLU A 243 10.82 1.53 -7.06
C GLU A 243 9.94 0.30 -6.83
N LEU A 244 10.02 -0.64 -7.75
CA LEU A 244 9.47 -1.98 -7.57
C LEU A 244 10.36 -2.80 -6.63
N CYS A 245 9.73 -3.62 -5.81
CA CYS A 245 10.38 -4.51 -4.86
C CYS A 245 10.14 -5.97 -5.27
N ILE A 246 11.22 -6.77 -5.28
CA ILE A 246 11.16 -8.22 -5.39
C ILE A 246 10.76 -8.78 -4.03
N PRO A 247 9.60 -9.45 -3.89
CA PRO A 247 9.17 -10.05 -2.63
C PRO A 247 10.11 -11.17 -2.19
N CYS A 248 10.19 -11.42 -0.88
CA CYS A 248 11.00 -12.50 -0.33
C CYS A 248 10.42 -13.88 -0.64
N ASN A 249 9.10 -13.94 -0.80
CA ASN A 249 8.35 -15.16 -1.01
C ASN A 249 7.74 -15.21 -2.42
N PRO A 250 7.55 -16.42 -2.99
CA PRO A 250 6.89 -16.56 -4.27
C PRO A 250 5.49 -15.94 -4.32
N ILE A 251 5.18 -15.29 -5.44
CA ILE A 251 3.91 -14.59 -5.68
C ILE A 251 2.79 -15.61 -5.94
N LEU A 252 1.69 -15.42 -5.23
CA LEU A 252 0.42 -16.08 -5.49
C LEU A 252 -0.46 -15.21 -6.41
N ASP A 253 -0.51 -13.91 -6.13
CA ASP A 253 -1.33 -12.94 -6.87
C ASP A 253 -0.72 -11.53 -6.75
N LEU A 254 -0.47 -10.86 -7.87
CA LEU A 254 0.06 -9.49 -7.93
C LEU A 254 -0.91 -8.42 -7.41
N ASN A 255 -2.15 -8.80 -7.13
CA ASN A 255 -3.18 -7.93 -6.63
C ASN A 255 -3.44 -6.72 -7.56
N THR A 256 -3.24 -6.90 -8.87
CA THR A 256 -3.16 -5.84 -9.91
C THR A 256 -4.31 -4.84 -9.88
N ARG A 257 -5.52 -5.27 -9.51
CA ARG A 257 -6.70 -4.39 -9.36
C ARG A 257 -6.47 -3.27 -8.34
N TRP A 258 -5.64 -3.52 -7.33
CA TRP A 258 -5.27 -2.54 -6.31
C TRP A 258 -3.86 -2.04 -6.55
N SER A 259 -2.89 -2.94 -6.78
CA SER A 259 -1.47 -2.56 -6.91
C SER A 259 -1.10 -1.84 -8.20
N GLY A 260 -1.88 -2.03 -9.26
CA GLY A 260 -1.53 -1.62 -10.63
C GLY A 260 -0.33 -2.34 -11.24
N ILE A 261 0.24 -3.32 -10.54
CA ILE A 261 1.42 -4.06 -10.98
C ILE A 261 0.98 -5.25 -11.84
N THR A 262 1.51 -5.32 -13.06
CA THR A 262 1.27 -6.42 -14.01
C THR A 262 2.46 -7.37 -14.14
N SER A 263 3.67 -6.90 -13.83
CA SER A 263 4.90 -7.69 -13.80
C SER A 263 5.91 -7.05 -12.85
N LEU A 264 6.81 -7.87 -12.31
CA LEU A 264 7.97 -7.46 -11.52
C LEU A 264 9.30 -7.70 -12.25
N ASP A 265 9.29 -7.99 -13.56
CA ASP A 265 10.51 -8.29 -14.33
C ASP A 265 11.54 -7.15 -14.31
N SER A 266 11.07 -5.91 -14.15
CA SER A 266 11.92 -4.72 -14.03
C SER A 266 12.35 -4.38 -12.61
N ALA A 267 11.90 -5.14 -11.60
CA ALA A 267 12.27 -4.92 -10.20
C ALA A 267 13.75 -5.26 -9.98
N LYS A 268 14.48 -4.35 -9.31
CA LYS A 268 15.93 -4.45 -9.09
C LYS A 268 16.30 -4.63 -7.63
N TYR A 269 15.39 -4.27 -6.73
CA TYR A 269 15.64 -4.17 -5.30
C TYR A 269 14.78 -5.18 -4.56
N ASN A 270 15.36 -5.86 -3.59
CA ASN A 270 14.59 -6.60 -2.58
C ASN A 270 14.25 -5.68 -1.40
N LEU A 271 13.49 -6.20 -0.42
CA LEU A 271 13.08 -5.45 0.77
C LEU A 271 14.26 -4.78 1.51
N LYS A 272 15.38 -5.49 1.67
CA LYS A 272 16.57 -4.98 2.36
C LYS A 272 17.21 -3.82 1.59
N ASP A 273 17.28 -3.93 0.27
CA ASP A 273 17.81 -2.86 -0.58
C ASP A 273 16.90 -1.62 -0.50
N ILE A 274 15.58 -1.81 -0.57
CA ILE A 274 14.60 -0.73 -0.40
C ILE A 274 14.78 -0.04 0.96
N GLN A 275 14.85 -0.80 2.06
CA GLN A 275 15.10 -0.25 3.40
C GLN A 275 16.39 0.57 3.47
N GLN A 276 17.47 0.11 2.83
CA GLN A 276 18.73 0.86 2.75
C GLN A 276 18.60 2.15 1.95
N GLN A 277 17.87 2.14 0.82
CA GLN A 277 17.65 3.37 0.05
C GLN A 277 16.78 4.36 0.82
N LEU A 278 15.71 3.88 1.47
CA LEU A 278 14.87 4.70 2.33
C LEU A 278 15.68 5.30 3.49
N GLY A 279 16.58 4.54 4.12
CA GLY A 279 17.45 5.05 5.19
C GLY A 279 18.41 6.17 4.77
N LYS A 280 18.64 6.38 3.47
CA LYS A 280 19.40 7.54 2.95
C LYS A 280 18.55 8.81 2.85
N LEU A 281 17.22 8.68 2.83
CA LEU A 281 16.27 9.77 2.62
C LEU A 281 15.39 10.06 3.86
N ILE A 282 15.18 9.05 4.71
CA ILE A 282 14.28 9.06 5.86
C ILE A 282 15.08 8.64 7.09
N SER A 283 15.03 9.47 8.14
CA SER A 283 15.55 9.12 9.46
C SER A 283 14.43 8.85 10.45
N THR A 284 14.77 8.42 11.68
CA THR A 284 13.79 8.28 12.76
C THR A 284 13.07 9.58 13.13
N SER A 285 13.61 10.75 12.75
CA SER A 285 13.00 12.06 12.98
C SER A 285 12.19 12.60 11.78
N THR A 286 12.27 11.96 10.61
CA THR A 286 11.49 12.36 9.43
C THR A 286 10.01 12.10 9.69
N ILE A 287 9.14 13.07 9.42
CA ILE A 287 7.69 12.86 9.52
C ILE A 287 7.19 12.13 8.26
N ILE A 288 6.52 10.99 8.43
CA ILE A 288 5.92 10.23 7.35
C ILE A 288 4.41 10.47 7.33
N ILE A 289 3.89 10.96 6.21
CA ILE A 289 2.47 11.22 5.96
C ILE A 289 1.89 10.13 5.06
N GLY A 290 0.67 9.67 5.32
CA GLY A 290 0.00 8.72 4.43
C GLY A 290 -1.42 8.39 4.89
N HIS A 291 -1.97 7.27 4.40
CA HIS A 291 -3.35 6.87 4.68
C HIS A 291 -3.45 5.39 5.08
N GLY A 292 -3.59 5.10 6.37
CA GLY A 292 -3.54 3.72 6.87
C GLY A 292 -2.14 3.11 6.78
N LEU A 293 -1.13 3.94 7.10
CA LEU A 293 0.30 3.65 6.93
C LEU A 293 0.78 2.46 7.75
N GLU A 294 -0.02 1.94 8.69
CA GLU A 294 0.37 0.73 9.41
C GLU A 294 0.55 -0.47 8.47
N ASN A 295 -0.17 -0.51 7.34
CA ASN A 295 -0.03 -1.61 6.37
C ASN A 295 1.26 -1.46 5.56
N ASP A 296 1.59 -0.24 5.15
CA ASP A 296 2.82 0.13 4.46
C ASP A 296 4.05 -0.17 5.33
N LEU A 297 4.04 0.28 6.58
CA LEU A 297 5.13 0.04 7.53
C LEU A 297 5.27 -1.44 7.91
N ARG A 298 4.16 -2.21 7.92
CA ARG A 298 4.20 -3.67 8.01
C ARG A 298 4.87 -4.29 6.79
N ALA A 299 4.50 -3.90 5.58
CA ALA A 299 5.09 -4.42 4.35
C ALA A 299 6.58 -4.06 4.23
N LEU A 300 6.94 -2.84 4.62
CA LEU A 300 8.32 -2.35 4.67
C LEU A 300 9.15 -2.94 5.82
N ARG A 301 8.51 -3.57 6.81
CA ARG A 301 9.14 -4.03 8.06
C ARG A 301 9.92 -2.91 8.76
N ILE A 302 9.33 -1.71 8.83
CA ILE A 302 9.94 -0.55 9.48
C ILE A 302 9.09 -0.11 10.68
N LYS A 303 9.75 0.14 11.81
CA LYS A 303 9.16 0.84 12.95
C LYS A 303 9.38 2.34 12.77
N HIS A 304 8.33 3.12 12.93
CA HIS A 304 8.43 4.58 12.84
C HIS A 304 7.37 5.25 13.71
N THR A 305 7.77 6.31 14.42
CA THR A 305 6.90 6.99 15.39
C THR A 305 6.49 8.39 14.95
N GLN A 306 7.27 9.04 14.09
CA GLN A 306 6.93 10.36 13.53
C GLN A 306 5.98 10.19 12.34
N VAL A 307 4.71 9.90 12.64
CA VAL A 307 3.70 9.58 11.62
C VAL A 307 2.50 10.53 11.69
N ILE A 308 2.05 10.97 10.51
CA ILE A 308 0.77 11.66 10.31
C ILE A 308 -0.08 10.81 9.37
N ASP A 309 -0.93 9.98 9.97
CA ASP A 309 -1.93 9.19 9.27
C ASP A 309 -3.23 9.97 9.05
N THR A 310 -3.59 10.18 7.78
CA THR A 310 -4.80 10.91 7.39
C THR A 310 -6.10 10.23 7.85
N VAL A 311 -6.09 8.92 8.12
CA VAL A 311 -7.25 8.21 8.72
C VAL A 311 -7.64 8.83 10.05
N LYS A 312 -6.67 9.23 10.87
CA LYS A 312 -6.89 9.83 12.19
C LYS A 312 -7.09 11.35 12.10
N VAL A 313 -6.42 12.02 11.16
CA VAL A 313 -6.63 13.46 10.88
C VAL A 313 -8.06 13.72 10.39
N PHE A 314 -8.63 12.78 9.63
CA PHE A 314 -10.00 12.84 9.10
C PHE A 314 -10.81 11.62 9.59
N PRO A 315 -11.20 11.59 10.87
CA PRO A 315 -11.82 10.43 11.47
C PRO A 315 -13.19 10.14 10.85
N HIS A 316 -13.53 8.86 10.75
CA HIS A 316 -14.88 8.45 10.38
C HIS A 316 -15.88 8.87 11.47
N PRO A 317 -17.10 9.34 11.12
CA PRO A 317 -18.09 9.78 12.12
C PRO A 317 -18.49 8.71 13.16
N ASN A 318 -18.43 7.43 12.77
CA ASN A 318 -18.72 6.30 13.66
C ASN A 318 -17.51 5.82 14.49
N GLY A 319 -16.36 6.49 14.39
CA GLY A 319 -15.12 6.06 15.04
C GLY A 319 -14.52 4.77 14.46
N LEU A 320 -13.39 4.35 15.03
CA LEU A 320 -12.74 3.07 14.70
C LEU A 320 -13.66 1.89 15.08
N PRO A 321 -13.61 0.75 14.36
CA PRO A 321 -12.67 0.42 13.27
C PRO A 321 -13.07 0.99 11.90
N TYR A 322 -14.15 1.78 11.80
CA TYR A 322 -14.56 2.39 10.54
C TYR A 322 -13.60 3.52 10.15
N ARG A 323 -13.16 3.51 8.88
CA ARG A 323 -12.23 4.49 8.32
C ARG A 323 -12.82 5.09 7.06
N GLN A 324 -12.57 6.38 6.80
CA GLN A 324 -12.90 6.98 5.51
C GLN A 324 -11.86 6.51 4.50
N ALA A 325 -12.28 6.05 3.32
CA ALA A 325 -11.33 5.73 2.24
C ALA A 325 -10.68 7.02 1.69
N LEU A 326 -9.44 6.94 1.25
CA LEU A 326 -8.71 8.07 0.66
C LEU A 326 -9.50 8.73 -0.48
N ARG A 327 -10.04 7.94 -1.42
CA ARG A 327 -10.92 8.43 -2.49
C ARG A 327 -12.12 9.25 -2.01
N THR A 328 -12.70 8.87 -0.86
CA THR A 328 -13.83 9.58 -0.27
C THR A 328 -13.38 10.92 0.30
N LEU A 329 -12.23 10.96 0.96
CA LEU A 329 -11.64 12.20 1.48
C LEU A 329 -11.24 13.14 0.34
N ALA A 330 -10.56 12.63 -0.69
CA ALA A 330 -10.16 13.39 -1.86
C ALA A 330 -11.36 14.04 -2.56
N SER A 331 -12.43 13.27 -2.78
CA SER A 331 -13.66 13.80 -3.41
C SER A 331 -14.34 14.84 -2.52
N LYS A 332 -14.50 14.56 -1.23
CA LYS A 332 -15.24 15.43 -0.30
C LYS A 332 -14.51 16.73 0.03
N ILE A 333 -13.18 16.68 0.19
CA ILE A 333 -12.37 17.78 0.73
C ILE A 333 -11.62 18.51 -0.38
N LEU A 334 -11.04 17.77 -1.33
CA LEU A 334 -10.25 18.34 -2.43
C LEU A 334 -11.07 18.55 -3.71
N GLY A 335 -12.26 17.94 -3.81
CA GLY A 335 -13.07 17.96 -5.03
C GLY A 335 -12.45 17.15 -6.18
N ARG A 336 -11.59 16.17 -5.88
CA ARG A 336 -10.88 15.35 -6.88
C ARG A 336 -11.32 13.89 -6.81
N PHE A 337 -11.34 13.23 -7.96
CA PHE A 337 -11.60 11.79 -8.05
C PHE A 337 -10.27 11.06 -8.28
N VAL A 338 -9.81 10.33 -7.27
CA VAL A 338 -8.59 9.50 -7.28
C VAL A 338 -8.98 8.03 -7.29
N GLN A 339 -8.05 7.14 -7.67
CA GLN A 339 -8.29 5.69 -7.73
C GLN A 339 -9.50 5.31 -8.63
N THR A 340 -9.67 6.02 -9.75
CA THR A 340 -10.80 5.81 -10.68
C THR A 340 -10.47 4.90 -11.86
N GLY A 341 -9.18 4.64 -12.10
CA GLY A 341 -8.72 3.80 -13.20
C GLY A 341 -9.00 2.31 -12.99
N GLU A 342 -9.09 1.57 -14.10
CA GLU A 342 -9.17 0.11 -14.09
C GLU A 342 -7.79 -0.56 -13.93
N ASN A 343 -6.71 0.21 -14.10
CA ASN A 343 -5.33 -0.25 -14.10
C ASN A 343 -4.70 -0.33 -12.70
N GLY A 344 -5.50 -0.40 -11.64
CA GLY A 344 -5.03 -0.33 -10.26
C GLY A 344 -4.85 1.09 -9.73
N HIS A 345 -4.33 1.20 -8.52
CA HIS A 345 -4.03 2.48 -7.88
C HIS A 345 -2.67 3.02 -8.36
N ASP A 346 -2.48 4.32 -8.18
CA ASP A 346 -1.20 4.98 -8.40
C ASP A 346 -0.70 5.51 -7.07
N SER A 347 0.23 4.78 -6.45
CA SER A 347 0.90 5.20 -5.22
C SER A 347 1.44 6.65 -5.22
N MET A 348 1.80 7.23 -6.38
CA MET A 348 2.18 8.64 -6.44
C MET A 348 0.97 9.57 -6.24
N GLU A 349 -0.16 9.28 -6.90
CA GLU A 349 -1.43 10.01 -6.72
C GLU A 349 -1.88 9.92 -5.26
N ASP A 350 -1.79 8.75 -4.66
CA ASP A 350 -2.25 8.49 -3.28
C ASP A 350 -1.37 9.21 -2.25
N ALA A 351 -0.04 9.14 -2.37
CA ALA A 351 0.89 9.86 -1.50
C ALA A 351 0.71 11.39 -1.61
N MET A 352 0.59 11.93 -2.83
CA MET A 352 0.33 13.36 -3.05
C MET A 352 -1.00 13.80 -2.46
N THR A 353 -2.04 12.98 -2.61
CA THR A 353 -3.38 13.27 -2.07
C THR A 353 -3.34 13.41 -0.54
N CYS A 354 -2.53 12.60 0.15
CA CYS A 354 -2.35 12.71 1.60
C CYS A 354 -1.74 14.05 2.02
N ILE A 355 -0.72 14.53 1.30
CA ILE A 355 -0.13 15.86 1.52
C ILE A 355 -1.17 16.95 1.31
N ASP A 356 -1.90 16.90 0.20
CA ASP A 356 -2.89 17.92 -0.14
C ASP A 356 -4.02 17.98 0.87
N LEU A 357 -4.49 16.82 1.35
CA LEU A 357 -5.44 16.73 2.46
C LEU A 357 -4.90 17.41 3.71
N LEU A 358 -3.68 17.12 4.13
CA LEU A 358 -3.09 17.75 5.31
C LEU A 358 -2.93 19.26 5.14
N LYS A 359 -2.51 19.73 3.95
CA LYS A 359 -2.43 21.17 3.63
C LYS A 359 -3.77 21.89 3.80
N THR A 360 -4.91 21.22 3.66
CA THR A 360 -6.23 21.83 3.95
C THR A 360 -6.48 22.08 5.43
N LYS A 361 -5.82 21.35 6.34
CA LYS A 361 -5.92 21.52 7.79
C LYS A 361 -4.98 22.58 8.36
N LEU A 362 -3.95 22.95 7.60
CA LEU A 362 -2.97 23.97 7.97
C LEU A 362 -3.40 25.39 7.57
N LYS A 363 -4.44 25.51 6.73
CA LYS A 363 -5.09 26.78 6.37
C LYS A 363 -6.15 27.11 7.40
#